data_AF-A0A8H3HHR9-F1
#
_entry.id   AF-A0A8H3HHR9-F1
#
_cell.length_a   1.000
_cell.length_b   1.000
_cell.length_c   1.000
_cell.angle_alpha   90.00
_cell.angle_beta   90.00
_cell.angle_gamma   90.00
#
_symmetry.space_group_name_H-M   'P 1'
#
loop_
_entity.id
_entity.type
_entity.pdbx_description
1 polymer ?
#
loop_
_entity_poly.entity_id
_entity_poly.type
_entity_poly.pdbx_seq_one_letter_code
_entity_poly.pdbx_strand_id
1 'polypeptide(L)'
;MADIAEKTLQRSGSSVDHKDPEIGHKVDPVNDELVAEIAGAHFDDPNLDRTHLGDLEEDSPYPEVRSAVANTDDPDMPVNTIRAWILGLIWAILLPGLNQFFFFRYPAVTIGNLVAQLLSFPMGRFLAWVLPRRRIFGLDLNPGPFSIKEHVLITVMATVGATSAYATDIVAVQRVYYGQTWNFSYQWMIVMSTQLIGFSIGGIARRFLVAPPSMIWPANLVYCALFNTLHQQQYSGAGSRGGISRERFFTYVFVAGFFWYFLPGYLFTALSYFSWVCWIAPDNVKVNQMFGVIHGMGMSLFTFDWSQIAT
;
A
#
# COMPACT_ATOMS: atom_id res chain seq x y z
N MET A 1 39.86 58.19 -22.00
CA MET A 1 38.41 58.44 -22.12
C MET A 1 37.97 57.83 -23.43
N ALA A 2 36.97 56.94 -23.37
CA ALA A 2 36.29 56.20 -24.44
C ALA A 2 37.16 55.26 -25.31
N ASP A 3 37.04 53.93 -25.10
CA ASP A 3 37.15 52.85 -26.12
C ASP A 3 37.58 51.47 -25.55
N ILE A 4 36.81 50.88 -24.62
CA ILE A 4 36.97 49.46 -24.23
C ILE A 4 35.62 48.68 -24.19
N ALA A 5 34.49 49.28 -24.59
CA ALA A 5 33.18 48.65 -24.38
C ALA A 5 32.53 47.94 -25.58
N GLU A 6 33.19 47.79 -26.74
CA GLU A 6 32.47 47.36 -27.96
C GLU A 6 33.24 46.39 -28.88
N LYS A 7 33.89 45.35 -28.34
CA LYS A 7 34.61 44.38 -29.19
C LYS A 7 34.62 42.92 -28.71
N THR A 8 33.49 42.45 -28.19
CA THR A 8 33.31 41.03 -27.83
C THR A 8 32.09 40.41 -28.52
N LEU A 9 31.98 40.64 -29.83
CA LEU A 9 31.01 39.97 -30.70
C LEU A 9 31.69 39.62 -32.04
N GLN A 10 31.62 38.33 -32.39
CA GLN A 10 31.85 37.75 -33.72
C GLN A 10 33.30 37.63 -34.23
N ARG A 11 33.87 36.42 -34.14
CA ARG A 11 34.11 35.50 -35.28
C ARG A 11 35.08 34.37 -34.91
N SER A 12 34.63 33.13 -35.18
CA SER A 12 35.31 32.10 -35.99
C SER A 12 36.67 31.62 -35.49
N GLY A 13 36.94 30.35 -35.18
CA GLY A 13 36.37 29.07 -35.65
C GLY A 13 37.54 28.10 -35.91
N SER A 14 37.27 26.79 -35.86
CA SER A 14 38.07 25.65 -36.34
C SER A 14 38.88 24.79 -35.33
N SER A 15 38.96 23.50 -35.70
CA SER A 15 39.43 22.28 -35.01
C SER A 15 38.36 21.66 -34.10
N VAL A 16 37.75 20.51 -34.40
CA VAL A 16 38.29 19.28 -35.00
C VAL A 16 37.25 18.62 -35.92
N ASP A 17 37.74 18.17 -37.08
CA ASP A 17 37.06 17.38 -38.11
C ASP A 17 37.25 15.88 -37.81
N HIS A 18 36.18 15.09 -37.71
CA HIS A 18 36.01 13.89 -38.54
C HIS A 18 34.62 13.22 -38.41
N LYS A 19 33.92 13.31 -39.55
CA LYS A 19 32.89 12.46 -40.16
C LYS A 19 32.40 11.23 -39.39
N ASP A 20 31.07 11.22 -39.14
CA ASP A 20 30.16 10.14 -39.52
C ASP A 20 28.85 10.78 -40.05
N PRO A 21 28.38 10.49 -41.27
CA PRO A 21 27.11 10.96 -41.77
C PRO A 21 26.00 9.96 -41.43
N GLU A 22 24.77 10.47 -41.27
CA GLU A 22 23.52 9.74 -41.03
C GLU A 22 23.16 9.46 -39.56
N ILE A 23 22.46 10.42 -38.95
CA ILE A 23 21.06 10.33 -38.51
C ILE A 23 20.73 11.72 -37.93
N GLY A 24 20.17 12.59 -38.76
CA GLY A 24 19.71 13.90 -38.33
C GLY A 24 18.35 13.77 -37.65
N HIS A 25 18.32 13.50 -36.34
CA HIS A 25 17.13 13.81 -35.55
C HIS A 25 17.16 15.32 -35.28
N LYS A 26 16.38 16.09 -36.03
CA LYS A 26 16.09 17.47 -35.65
C LYS A 26 15.32 17.39 -34.33
N VAL A 27 15.94 17.87 -33.26
CA VAL A 27 15.23 18.16 -32.02
C VAL A 27 14.66 19.55 -32.21
N ASP A 28 13.34 19.62 -32.41
CA ASP A 28 12.65 20.90 -32.44
C ASP A 28 12.80 21.58 -31.07
N PRO A 29 13.02 22.91 -31.01
CA PRO A 29 13.17 23.60 -29.74
C PRO A 29 11.87 23.49 -28.93
N VAL A 30 12.00 22.98 -27.71
CA VAL A 30 10.92 22.79 -26.73
C VAL A 30 10.16 24.09 -26.55
N ASN A 31 8.85 24.05 -26.77
CA ASN A 31 7.98 25.20 -26.56
C ASN A 31 7.69 25.32 -25.05
N ASP A 32 8.24 26.35 -24.40
CA ASP A 32 8.07 26.60 -22.96
C ASP A 32 6.59 26.74 -22.54
N GLU A 33 5.70 27.13 -23.47
CA GLU A 33 4.25 27.13 -23.24
C GLU A 33 3.65 25.72 -23.06
N LEU A 34 4.16 24.73 -23.79
CA LEU A 34 3.70 23.34 -23.67
C LEU A 34 4.15 22.73 -22.34
N VAL A 35 5.36 23.08 -21.89
CA VAL A 35 5.88 22.68 -20.57
C VAL A 35 5.04 23.30 -19.45
N ALA A 36 4.63 24.56 -19.59
CA ALA A 36 3.78 25.23 -18.62
C ALA A 36 2.35 24.67 -18.57
N GLU A 37 1.81 24.22 -19.70
CA GLU A 37 0.47 23.63 -19.80
C GLU A 37 0.42 22.21 -19.22
N ILE A 38 1.47 21.40 -19.43
CA ILE A 38 1.58 20.03 -18.91
C ILE A 38 1.96 20.02 -17.42
N ALA A 39 2.84 20.92 -16.98
CA ALA A 39 3.41 20.88 -15.63
C ALA A 39 2.55 21.56 -14.54
N GLY A 40 1.38 22.13 -14.88
CA GLY A 40 0.40 22.63 -13.91
C GLY A 40 1.04 23.35 -12.71
N ALA A 41 1.64 24.53 -12.96
CA ALA A 41 2.28 25.40 -11.97
C ALA A 41 3.52 24.80 -11.25
N HIS A 42 4.70 25.21 -11.72
CA HIS A 42 5.93 25.43 -10.92
C HIS A 42 6.41 24.24 -10.06
N PHE A 43 6.81 23.14 -10.69
CA PHE A 43 7.78 22.21 -10.11
C PHE A 43 8.96 22.06 -11.07
N ASP A 44 10.06 22.75 -10.76
CA ASP A 44 11.33 22.59 -11.46
C ASP A 44 12.15 21.54 -10.71
N ASP A 45 12.02 20.27 -11.11
CA ASP A 45 12.77 19.15 -10.52
C ASP A 45 14.22 19.17 -11.06
N PRO A 46 15.24 19.37 -10.21
CA PRO A 46 16.65 19.42 -10.63
C PRO A 46 17.19 18.08 -11.16
N ASN A 47 16.44 16.99 -11.04
CA ASN A 47 16.81 15.68 -11.56
C ASN A 47 16.04 15.28 -12.84
N LEU A 48 15.28 16.21 -13.42
CA LEU A 48 14.53 15.99 -14.66
C LEU A 48 15.43 16.24 -15.88
N ASP A 49 15.72 15.19 -16.66
CA ASP A 49 16.41 15.33 -17.94
C ASP A 49 15.45 15.87 -19.00
N ARG A 50 15.57 17.18 -19.27
CA ARG A 50 14.73 17.90 -20.23
C ARG A 50 14.92 17.43 -21.69
N THR A 51 15.93 16.61 -21.98
CA THR A 51 16.17 16.07 -23.33
C THR A 51 15.34 14.84 -23.67
N HIS A 52 14.74 14.17 -22.66
CA HIS A 52 13.89 12.99 -22.81
C HIS A 52 12.39 13.27 -22.56
N LEU A 53 11.95 14.53 -22.70
CA LEU A 53 10.55 14.93 -22.47
C LEU A 53 9.53 14.25 -23.40
N GLY A 54 9.95 13.81 -24.58
CA GLY A 54 9.08 13.08 -25.52
C GLY A 54 8.65 11.69 -25.03
N ASP A 55 9.42 11.08 -24.13
CA ASP A 55 9.07 9.79 -23.49
C ASP A 55 8.20 9.98 -22.23
N LEU A 56 8.03 11.23 -21.76
CA LEU A 56 7.29 11.59 -20.55
C LEU A 56 5.81 11.96 -20.80
N GLU A 57 5.33 11.96 -22.05
CA GLU A 57 3.92 12.21 -22.36
C GLU A 57 2.98 11.12 -21.79
N GLU A 58 3.50 9.90 -21.63
CA GLU A 58 2.76 8.76 -21.04
C GLU A 58 3.01 8.59 -19.52
N ASP A 59 3.93 9.37 -18.95
CA ASP A 59 4.34 9.26 -17.55
C ASP A 59 3.52 10.20 -16.64
N SER A 60 3.30 9.77 -15.40
CA SER A 60 2.67 10.65 -14.41
C SER A 60 3.56 11.86 -14.10
N PRO A 61 2.97 13.07 -13.97
CA PRO A 61 3.70 14.26 -13.50
C PRO A 61 4.32 14.09 -12.11
N TYR A 62 3.82 13.14 -11.32
CA TYR A 62 4.23 12.91 -9.95
C TYR A 62 5.31 11.82 -9.86
N PRO A 63 6.49 12.13 -9.30
CA PRO A 63 7.61 11.19 -9.24
C PRO A 63 7.31 9.96 -8.37
N GLU A 64 6.48 10.11 -7.32
CA GLU A 64 6.04 9.00 -6.47
C GLU A 64 5.17 8.00 -7.24
N VAL A 65 4.36 8.50 -8.17
CA VAL A 65 3.50 7.65 -9.01
C VAL A 65 4.35 6.92 -10.05
N ARG A 66 5.26 7.65 -10.71
CA ARG A 66 6.19 7.08 -11.71
C ARG A 66 7.10 5.99 -11.14
N SER A 67 7.49 6.10 -9.88
CA SER A 67 8.31 5.08 -9.22
C SER A 67 7.52 3.88 -8.69
N ALA A 68 6.24 4.04 -8.40
CA ALA A 68 5.41 3.00 -7.79
C ALA A 68 4.54 2.23 -8.80
N VAL A 69 4.22 2.82 -9.95
CA VAL A 69 3.26 2.31 -10.94
C VAL A 69 3.96 2.24 -12.31
N ALA A 70 3.73 1.15 -13.05
CA ALA A 70 4.20 1.03 -14.42
C ALA A 70 3.27 1.79 -15.37
N ASN A 71 3.82 2.49 -16.36
CA ASN A 71 3.03 3.28 -17.31
C ASN A 71 2.38 2.42 -18.42
N THR A 72 2.85 1.19 -18.60
CA THR A 72 2.31 0.24 -19.57
C THR A 72 1.33 -0.75 -18.91
N ASP A 73 0.16 -0.93 -19.50
CA ASP A 73 -0.80 -1.99 -19.13
C ASP A 73 -1.01 -2.99 -20.28
N ASP A 74 -1.24 -4.26 -19.94
CA ASP A 74 -1.62 -5.33 -20.87
C ASP A 74 -3.11 -5.65 -20.71
N PRO A 75 -3.99 -5.23 -21.65
CA PRO A 75 -5.43 -5.44 -21.56
C PRO A 75 -5.86 -6.90 -21.58
N ASP A 76 -5.06 -7.81 -22.16
CA ASP A 76 -5.41 -9.21 -22.36
C ASP A 76 -5.09 -10.09 -21.14
N MET A 77 -4.39 -9.53 -20.14
CA MET A 77 -4.02 -10.26 -18.92
C MET A 77 -5.26 -10.70 -18.12
N PRO A 78 -5.39 -12.00 -17.77
CA PRO A 78 -6.57 -12.51 -17.09
C PRO A 78 -6.70 -11.91 -15.69
N VAL A 79 -7.91 -11.44 -15.37
CA VAL A 79 -8.28 -10.85 -14.06
C VAL A 79 -9.37 -11.67 -13.38
N ASN A 80 -10.40 -12.05 -14.15
CA ASN A 80 -11.60 -12.71 -13.65
C ASN A 80 -11.43 -14.23 -13.68
N THR A 81 -10.77 -14.79 -12.67
CA THR A 81 -10.52 -16.23 -12.58
C THR A 81 -11.14 -16.84 -11.34
N ILE A 82 -11.43 -18.14 -11.39
CA ILE A 82 -12.02 -18.87 -10.27
C ILE A 82 -11.12 -18.81 -9.03
N ARG A 83 -9.79 -18.91 -9.21
CA ARG A 83 -8.84 -18.78 -8.11
C ARG A 83 -8.89 -17.41 -7.44
N ALA A 84 -9.04 -16.32 -8.22
CA ALA A 84 -9.14 -14.98 -7.67
C ALA A 84 -10.43 -14.80 -6.87
N TRP A 85 -11.57 -15.34 -7.34
CA TRP A 85 -12.82 -15.32 -6.59
C TRP A 85 -12.77 -16.14 -5.31
N ILE A 86 -12.22 -17.36 -5.34
CA ILE A 86 -12.11 -18.21 -4.16
C ILE A 86 -11.25 -17.52 -3.09
N LEU A 87 -10.06 -17.06 -3.45
CA LEU A 87 -9.16 -16.37 -2.51
C LEU A 87 -9.76 -15.04 -2.03
N GLY A 88 -10.35 -14.26 -2.94
CA GLY A 88 -10.99 -12.99 -2.61
C GLY A 88 -12.16 -13.15 -1.64
N LEU A 89 -13.03 -14.15 -1.85
CA LEU A 89 -14.16 -14.43 -0.94
C LEU A 89 -13.69 -14.92 0.43
N ILE A 90 -12.65 -15.77 0.47
CA ILE A 90 -12.05 -16.21 1.73
C ILE A 90 -11.55 -15.00 2.52
N TRP A 91 -10.80 -14.10 1.90
CA TRP A 91 -10.29 -12.90 2.57
C TRP A 91 -11.39 -11.89 2.94
N ALA A 92 -12.42 -11.75 2.11
CA ALA A 92 -13.58 -10.90 2.38
C ALA A 92 -14.43 -11.38 3.57
N ILE A 93 -14.24 -12.61 4.04
CA ILE A 93 -14.86 -13.15 5.27
C ILE A 93 -13.87 -13.11 6.43
N LEU A 94 -12.64 -13.63 6.21
CA LEU A 94 -11.65 -13.79 7.27
C LEU A 94 -11.16 -12.45 7.82
N LEU A 95 -10.78 -11.50 6.97
CA LEU A 95 -10.17 -10.25 7.41
C LEU A 95 -11.16 -9.38 8.23
N PRO A 96 -12.37 -9.04 7.72
CA PRO A 96 -13.38 -8.37 8.54
C PRO A 96 -13.76 -9.16 9.78
N GLY A 97 -13.92 -10.48 9.66
CA GLY A 97 -14.34 -11.32 10.79
C GLY A 97 -13.33 -11.28 11.95
N LEU A 98 -12.04 -11.37 11.63
CA LEU A 98 -10.97 -11.26 12.62
C LEU A 98 -10.89 -9.85 13.21
N ASN A 99 -10.97 -8.79 12.38
CA ASN A 99 -10.93 -7.42 12.86
C ASN A 99 -12.14 -7.10 13.75
N GLN A 100 -13.35 -7.54 13.38
CA GLN A 100 -14.55 -7.40 14.21
C GLN A 100 -14.43 -8.17 15.54
N PHE A 101 -13.83 -9.37 15.51
CA PHE A 101 -13.60 -10.17 16.71
C PHE A 101 -12.64 -9.48 17.68
N PHE A 102 -11.53 -8.92 17.18
CA PHE A 102 -10.55 -8.21 18.00
C PHE A 102 -10.99 -6.79 18.40
N PHE A 103 -12.01 -6.23 17.75
CA PHE A 103 -12.48 -4.88 18.01
C PHE A 103 -12.92 -4.64 19.46
N PHE A 104 -13.60 -5.62 20.08
CA PHE A 104 -14.05 -5.53 21.47
C PHE A 104 -12.99 -5.95 22.50
N ARG A 105 -11.77 -6.29 22.07
CA ARG A 105 -10.66 -6.66 22.95
C ARG A 105 -9.93 -5.41 23.43
N TYR A 106 -9.50 -5.40 24.69
CA TYR A 106 -8.58 -4.38 25.21
C TYR A 106 -7.22 -5.02 25.57
N PRO A 107 -6.10 -4.53 25.02
CA PRO A 107 -5.99 -3.53 23.94
C PRO A 107 -6.53 -4.07 22.61
N ALA A 108 -7.02 -3.16 21.76
CA ALA A 108 -7.59 -3.52 20.46
C ALA A 108 -6.47 -3.90 19.49
N VAL A 109 -6.67 -4.99 18.73
CA VAL A 109 -5.70 -5.48 17.75
C VAL A 109 -6.33 -5.39 16.36
N THR A 110 -5.71 -4.65 15.45
CA THR A 110 -6.18 -4.52 14.06
C THR A 110 -5.22 -5.22 13.11
N ILE A 111 -5.74 -6.12 12.29
CA ILE A 111 -5.00 -6.75 11.21
C ILE A 111 -4.95 -5.80 10.02
N GLY A 112 -3.74 -5.41 9.63
CA GLY A 112 -3.51 -4.50 8.52
C GLY A 112 -3.84 -5.09 7.15
N ASN A 113 -4.26 -4.23 6.24
CA ASN A 113 -4.64 -4.55 4.86
C ASN A 113 -3.52 -5.23 4.03
N LEU A 114 -2.25 -4.94 4.33
CA LEU A 114 -1.10 -5.54 3.65
C LEU A 114 -0.99 -7.06 3.90
N VAL A 115 -1.56 -7.58 4.99
CA VAL A 115 -1.51 -9.01 5.30
C VAL A 115 -2.19 -9.84 4.21
N ALA A 116 -3.38 -9.41 3.76
CA ALA A 116 -4.09 -10.09 2.68
C ALA A 116 -3.30 -10.02 1.37
N GLN A 117 -2.66 -8.89 1.06
CA GLN A 117 -1.80 -8.77 -0.12
C GLN A 117 -0.62 -9.75 -0.04
N LEU A 118 0.13 -9.73 1.06
CA LEU A 118 1.34 -10.55 1.20
C LEU A 118 1.05 -12.05 1.19
N LEU A 119 0.00 -12.49 1.87
CA LEU A 119 -0.35 -13.91 1.95
C LEU A 119 -1.05 -14.43 0.69
N SER A 120 -1.79 -13.57 -0.02
CA SER A 120 -2.44 -13.97 -1.27
C SER A 120 -1.45 -14.31 -2.39
N PHE A 121 -0.22 -13.78 -2.37
CA PHE A 121 0.79 -14.09 -3.37
C PHE A 121 1.25 -15.56 -3.35
N PRO A 122 1.80 -16.11 -2.23
CA PRO A 122 2.17 -17.52 -2.16
C PRO A 122 0.94 -18.44 -2.30
N MET A 123 -0.22 -18.06 -1.77
CA MET A 123 -1.47 -18.81 -1.94
C MET A 123 -1.90 -18.86 -3.42
N GLY A 124 -1.84 -17.74 -4.14
CA GLY A 124 -2.17 -17.63 -5.55
C GLY A 124 -1.24 -18.46 -6.44
N ARG A 125 0.07 -18.42 -6.16
CA ARG A 125 1.06 -19.28 -6.83
C ARG A 125 0.85 -20.76 -6.54
N PHE A 126 0.53 -21.10 -5.30
CA PHE A 126 0.21 -22.47 -4.91
C PHE A 126 -1.05 -22.97 -5.64
N LEU A 127 -2.13 -22.17 -5.66
CA LEU A 127 -3.34 -22.52 -6.41
C LEU A 127 -3.06 -22.64 -7.91
N ALA A 128 -2.24 -21.77 -8.50
CA ALA A 128 -1.85 -21.87 -9.90
C ALA A 128 -1.05 -23.15 -10.22
N TRP A 129 -0.33 -23.70 -9.25
CA TRP A 129 0.38 -24.98 -9.38
C TRP A 129 -0.54 -26.19 -9.18
N VAL A 130 -1.48 -26.12 -8.23
CA VAL A 130 -2.41 -27.23 -7.92
C VAL A 130 -3.56 -27.35 -8.92
N LEU A 131 -4.10 -26.23 -9.42
CA LEU A 131 -5.27 -26.25 -10.30
C LEU A 131 -4.93 -26.81 -11.69
N PRO A 132 -5.68 -27.82 -12.18
CA PRO A 132 -5.47 -28.35 -13.51
C PRO A 132 -5.88 -27.34 -14.58
N ARG A 133 -5.08 -27.26 -15.66
CA ARG A 133 -5.38 -26.45 -16.85
C ARG A 133 -6.48 -27.12 -17.68
N ARG A 134 -7.72 -27.01 -17.24
CA ARG A 134 -8.89 -27.52 -17.97
C ARG A 134 -9.99 -26.46 -18.06
N ARG A 135 -10.76 -26.53 -19.14
CA ARG A 135 -12.01 -25.79 -19.32
C ARG A 135 -13.15 -26.62 -18.76
N ILE A 136 -13.87 -26.09 -17.78
CA ILE A 136 -15.11 -26.67 -17.28
C ILE A 136 -16.23 -25.66 -17.52
N PHE A 137 -17.30 -26.08 -18.21
CA PHE A 137 -18.44 -25.22 -18.57
C PHE A 137 -18.05 -23.90 -19.30
N GLY A 138 -17.01 -23.94 -20.13
CA GLY A 138 -16.52 -22.75 -20.86
C GLY A 138 -15.67 -21.79 -20.01
N LEU A 139 -15.46 -22.07 -18.72
CA LEU A 139 -14.57 -21.33 -17.83
C LEU A 139 -13.22 -22.02 -17.75
N ASP A 140 -12.15 -21.27 -17.99
CA ASP A 140 -10.77 -21.71 -17.78
C ASP A 140 -10.48 -21.77 -16.26
N LEU A 141 -10.32 -22.98 -15.70
CA LEU A 141 -9.99 -23.16 -14.28
C LEU A 141 -8.62 -22.61 -13.91
N ASN A 142 -7.68 -22.68 -14.85
CA ASN A 142 -6.32 -22.19 -14.69
C ASN A 142 -5.84 -21.63 -16.03
N PRO A 143 -6.05 -20.32 -16.28
CA PRO A 143 -5.68 -19.70 -17.55
C PRO A 143 -4.18 -19.50 -17.70
N GLY A 144 -3.38 -19.65 -16.64
CA GLY A 144 -1.94 -19.39 -16.71
C GLY A 144 -1.29 -19.13 -15.35
N PRO A 145 -0.05 -18.60 -15.33
CA PRO A 145 0.61 -18.18 -14.10
C PRO A 145 -0.23 -17.14 -13.35
N PHE A 146 0.02 -17.02 -12.05
CA PHE A 146 -0.67 -16.04 -11.21
C PHE A 146 -0.31 -14.62 -11.66
N SER A 147 -1.32 -13.84 -12.04
CA SER A 147 -1.14 -12.51 -12.62
C SER A 147 -1.23 -11.41 -11.55
N ILE A 148 -0.59 -10.27 -11.82
CA ILE A 148 -0.68 -9.10 -10.93
C ILE A 148 -2.12 -8.60 -10.80
N LYS A 149 -2.92 -8.67 -11.88
CA LYS A 149 -4.32 -8.21 -11.88
C LYS A 149 -5.22 -9.12 -11.03
N GLU A 150 -5.02 -10.44 -11.07
CA GLU A 150 -5.71 -11.36 -10.16
C GLU A 150 -5.37 -11.06 -8.70
N HIS A 151 -4.10 -10.76 -8.42
CA HIS A 151 -3.65 -10.41 -7.07
C HIS A 151 -4.27 -9.09 -6.56
N VAL A 152 -4.32 -8.08 -7.43
CA VAL A 152 -4.98 -6.80 -7.15
C VAL A 152 -6.46 -7.04 -6.84
N LEU A 153 -7.18 -7.82 -7.66
CA LEU A 153 -8.59 -8.12 -7.44
C LEU A 153 -8.84 -8.78 -6.07
N ILE A 154 -8.05 -9.81 -5.72
CA ILE A 154 -8.13 -10.49 -4.42
C ILE A 154 -7.94 -9.49 -3.27
N THR A 155 -6.94 -8.62 -3.40
CA THR A 155 -6.60 -7.65 -2.36
C THR A 155 -7.70 -6.60 -2.20
N VAL A 156 -8.27 -6.09 -3.28
CA VAL A 156 -9.41 -5.16 -3.23
C VAL A 156 -10.61 -5.80 -2.54
N MET A 157 -10.93 -7.07 -2.87
CA MET A 157 -12.01 -7.80 -2.20
C MET A 157 -11.77 -7.94 -0.69
N ALA A 158 -10.51 -8.17 -0.28
CA ALA A 158 -10.14 -8.27 1.12
C ALA A 158 -10.25 -6.94 1.88
N THR A 159 -9.74 -5.86 1.29
CA THR A 159 -9.52 -4.59 1.99
C THR A 159 -10.77 -3.73 2.08
N VAL A 160 -11.66 -3.81 1.09
CA VAL A 160 -12.91 -3.01 1.05
C VAL A 160 -13.76 -3.21 2.30
N GLY A 161 -13.80 -4.44 2.83
CA GLY A 161 -14.54 -4.77 4.04
C GLY A 161 -13.69 -4.91 5.30
N ALA A 162 -12.38 -4.68 5.26
CA ALA A 162 -11.47 -5.08 6.34
C ALA A 162 -11.77 -4.40 7.69
N THR A 163 -12.29 -3.18 7.68
CA THR A 163 -12.57 -2.40 8.89
C THR A 163 -13.84 -2.89 9.59
N SER A 164 -13.81 -2.94 10.92
CA SER A 164 -14.98 -3.19 11.77
C SER A 164 -16.13 -2.23 11.42
N ALA A 165 -17.35 -2.75 11.36
CA ALA A 165 -18.50 -1.95 10.94
C ALA A 165 -18.96 -1.05 12.10
N TYR A 166 -18.91 0.27 11.92
CA TYR A 166 -19.30 1.24 12.97
C TYR A 166 -20.69 1.00 13.56
N ALA A 167 -21.65 0.52 12.76
CA ALA A 167 -22.99 0.20 13.23
C ALA A 167 -23.03 -0.88 14.34
N THR A 168 -21.97 -1.70 14.50
CA THR A 168 -21.90 -2.67 15.60
C THR A 168 -21.81 -1.99 16.97
N ASP A 169 -21.25 -0.79 17.04
CA ASP A 169 -21.17 -0.02 18.31
C ASP A 169 -22.55 0.41 18.78
N ILE A 170 -23.42 0.81 17.85
CA ILE A 170 -24.81 1.17 18.14
C ILE A 170 -25.54 -0.04 18.76
N VAL A 171 -25.37 -1.22 18.16
CA VAL A 171 -25.97 -2.46 18.66
C VAL A 171 -25.40 -2.84 20.03
N ALA A 172 -24.09 -2.69 20.24
CA ALA A 172 -23.44 -2.96 21.51
C ALA A 172 -23.96 -2.03 22.62
N VAL A 173 -24.08 -0.73 22.34
CA VAL A 173 -24.61 0.27 23.29
C VAL A 173 -26.08 0.01 23.61
N GLN A 174 -26.92 -0.28 22.62
CA GLN A 174 -28.32 -0.65 22.82
C GLN A 174 -28.48 -1.86 23.75
N ARG A 175 -27.61 -2.86 23.58
CA ARG A 175 -27.65 -4.08 24.38
C ARG A 175 -27.13 -3.88 25.80
N VAL A 176 -26.00 -3.20 25.98
CA VAL A 176 -25.30 -3.10 27.27
C VAL A 176 -25.82 -1.95 28.13
N TYR A 177 -26.02 -0.76 27.55
CA TYR A 177 -26.42 0.43 28.31
C TYR A 177 -27.94 0.58 28.41
N TYR A 178 -28.67 0.27 27.34
CA TYR A 178 -30.13 0.44 27.28
C TYR A 178 -30.92 -0.84 27.59
N GLY A 179 -30.24 -1.99 27.73
CA GLY A 179 -30.89 -3.28 28.00
C GLY A 179 -31.85 -3.75 26.89
N GLN A 180 -31.75 -3.20 25.68
CA GLN A 180 -32.64 -3.51 24.56
C GLN A 180 -32.01 -4.57 23.65
N THR A 181 -32.62 -5.75 23.58
CA THR A 181 -32.20 -6.83 22.68
C THR A 181 -33.15 -6.93 21.49
N TRP A 182 -32.82 -6.20 20.42
CA TRP A 182 -33.54 -6.29 19.15
C TRP A 182 -33.23 -7.60 18.41
N ASN A 183 -34.13 -8.03 17.53
CA ASN A 183 -33.97 -9.24 16.74
C ASN A 183 -32.78 -9.15 15.75
N PHE A 184 -32.31 -10.31 15.28
CA PHE A 184 -31.19 -10.38 14.32
C PHE A 184 -31.45 -9.56 13.06
N SER A 185 -32.67 -9.61 12.52
CA SER A 185 -33.01 -8.89 11.28
C SER A 185 -32.88 -7.37 11.43
N TYR A 186 -33.25 -6.80 12.58
CA TYR A 186 -33.03 -5.37 12.85
C TYR A 186 -31.53 -5.04 12.90
N GLN A 187 -30.74 -5.81 13.66
CA GLN A 187 -29.30 -5.62 13.79
C GLN A 187 -28.57 -5.78 12.44
N TRP A 188 -28.99 -6.75 11.63
CA TRP A 188 -28.45 -6.95 10.29
C TRP A 188 -28.81 -5.79 9.35
N MET A 189 -30.07 -5.35 9.35
CA MET A 189 -30.54 -4.29 8.47
C MET A 189 -29.93 -2.93 8.81
N ILE A 190 -29.71 -2.61 10.09
CA ILE A 190 -29.02 -1.37 10.49
C ILE A 190 -27.56 -1.40 10.03
N VAL A 191 -26.85 -2.52 10.18
CA VAL A 191 -25.47 -2.67 9.69
C VAL A 191 -25.43 -2.55 8.16
N MET A 192 -26.26 -3.33 7.45
CA MET A 192 -26.30 -3.31 5.99
C MET A 192 -26.66 -1.94 5.41
N SER A 193 -27.62 -1.23 6.00
CA SER A 193 -28.01 0.10 5.50
C SER A 193 -26.87 1.11 5.58
N THR A 194 -26.12 1.14 6.69
CA THR A 194 -24.96 2.03 6.84
C THR A 194 -23.86 1.74 5.82
N GLN A 195 -23.56 0.46 5.56
CA GLN A 195 -22.58 0.07 4.57
C GLN A 195 -23.01 0.44 3.14
N LEU A 196 -24.28 0.18 2.79
CA LEU A 196 -24.81 0.50 1.46
C LEU A 196 -24.82 2.01 1.18
N ILE A 197 -25.13 2.83 2.18
CA ILE A 197 -25.05 4.29 2.06
C ILE A 197 -23.60 4.71 1.76
N GLY A 198 -22.63 4.16 2.50
CA GLY A 198 -21.20 4.45 2.28
C GLY A 198 -20.75 4.09 0.87
N PHE A 199 -21.06 2.88 0.39
CA PHE A 199 -20.72 2.47 -0.98
C PHE A 199 -21.43 3.32 -2.05
N SER A 200 -22.66 3.73 -1.81
CA SER A 200 -23.42 4.58 -2.75
C SER A 200 -22.75 5.94 -2.91
N ILE A 201 -22.38 6.59 -1.80
CA ILE A 201 -21.69 7.89 -1.84
C ILE A 201 -20.31 7.74 -2.47
N GLY A 202 -19.56 6.69 -2.15
CA GLY A 202 -18.26 6.40 -2.77
C GLY A 202 -18.36 6.25 -4.29
N GLY A 203 -19.41 5.58 -4.79
CA GLY A 203 -19.69 5.46 -6.22
C GLY A 203 -19.91 6.79 -6.91
N ILE A 204 -20.66 7.70 -6.28
CA ILE A 204 -20.90 9.07 -6.80
C ILE A 204 -19.60 9.88 -6.78
N ALA A 205 -18.83 9.77 -5.69
CA ALA A 205 -17.58 10.51 -5.50
C ALA A 205 -16.45 10.05 -6.44
N ARG A 206 -16.51 8.82 -7.00
CA ARG A 206 -15.52 8.29 -7.94
C ARG A 206 -15.20 9.25 -9.10
N ARG A 207 -16.22 9.93 -9.64
CA ARG A 207 -16.03 10.88 -10.75
C ARG A 207 -15.17 12.08 -10.35
N PHE A 208 -15.20 12.49 -9.08
CA PHE A 208 -14.50 13.66 -8.58
C PHE A 208 -13.18 13.31 -7.90
N LEU A 209 -13.07 12.15 -7.27
CA LEU A 209 -11.93 11.75 -6.43
C LEU A 209 -11.04 10.65 -7.03
N VAL A 210 -11.43 10.03 -8.15
CA VAL A 210 -10.68 8.93 -8.75
C VAL A 210 -10.45 9.12 -10.25
N ALA A 211 -11.43 9.65 -10.99
CA ALA A 211 -11.29 9.84 -12.43
C ALA A 211 -10.27 10.93 -12.84
N PRO A 212 -10.12 12.07 -12.12
CA PRO A 212 -9.14 13.09 -12.48
C PRO A 212 -7.69 12.59 -12.22
N PRO A 213 -6.76 12.70 -13.19
CA PRO A 213 -5.37 12.26 -13.03
C PRO A 213 -4.57 13.00 -11.95
N SER A 214 -5.00 14.21 -11.59
CA SER A 214 -4.38 15.01 -10.52
C SER A 214 -4.69 14.50 -9.11
N MET A 215 -5.63 13.56 -8.94
CA MET A 215 -6.03 13.05 -7.63
C MET A 215 -5.22 11.82 -7.23
N ILE A 216 -4.21 12.01 -6.39
CA ILE A 216 -3.33 10.93 -5.91
C ILE A 216 -3.78 10.44 -4.53
N TRP A 217 -3.66 9.13 -4.33
CA TRP A 217 -3.86 8.47 -3.04
C TRP A 217 -2.54 7.82 -2.57
N PRO A 218 -1.68 8.54 -1.82
CA PRO A 218 -0.35 8.05 -1.47
C PRO A 218 -0.36 6.71 -0.71
N ALA A 219 -1.36 6.50 0.15
CA ALA A 219 -1.54 5.24 0.84
C ALA A 219 -1.71 4.04 -0.13
N ASN A 220 -2.33 4.25 -1.29
CA ASN A 220 -2.53 3.23 -2.31
C ASN A 220 -1.23 2.94 -3.11
N LEU A 221 -0.34 3.93 -3.24
CA LEU A 221 0.94 3.76 -3.94
C LEU A 221 1.82 2.70 -3.26
N VAL A 222 1.72 2.55 -1.94
CA VAL A 222 2.43 1.49 -1.20
C VAL A 222 1.99 0.10 -1.66
N TYR A 223 0.68 -0.09 -1.91
CA TYR A 223 0.16 -1.36 -2.42
C TYR A 223 0.63 -1.60 -3.85
N CYS A 224 0.59 -0.58 -4.72
CA CYS A 224 1.07 -0.66 -6.10
C CYS A 224 2.54 -1.04 -6.18
N ALA A 225 3.39 -0.35 -5.42
CA ALA A 225 4.81 -0.66 -5.32
C ALA A 225 5.02 -2.11 -4.85
N LEU A 226 4.28 -2.55 -3.84
CA LEU A 226 4.39 -3.93 -3.34
C LEU A 226 3.95 -4.97 -4.39
N PHE A 227 2.86 -4.74 -5.13
CA PHE A 227 2.44 -5.63 -6.23
C PHE A 227 3.52 -5.78 -7.29
N ASN A 228 4.12 -4.65 -7.69
CA ASN A 228 5.24 -4.62 -8.63
C ASN A 228 6.45 -5.36 -8.06
N THR A 229 6.82 -5.15 -6.79
CA THR A 229 7.95 -5.86 -6.20
C THR A 229 7.77 -7.38 -6.08
N LEU A 230 6.52 -7.85 -5.92
CA LEU A 230 6.20 -9.27 -5.81
C LEU A 230 6.12 -9.96 -7.18
N HIS A 231 5.62 -9.27 -8.22
CA HIS A 231 5.45 -9.83 -9.56
C HIS A 231 6.60 -9.54 -10.53
N GLN A 232 7.40 -8.50 -10.30
CA GLN A 232 8.60 -8.20 -11.08
C GLN A 232 9.82 -8.87 -10.45
N GLN A 233 10.31 -9.94 -11.07
CA GLN A 233 11.53 -10.62 -10.65
C GLN A 233 12.82 -9.86 -11.04
N GLN A 234 12.74 -8.90 -11.97
CA GLN A 234 13.91 -8.19 -12.49
C GLN A 234 13.61 -6.69 -12.64
N TYR A 235 14.27 -5.85 -11.85
CA TYR A 235 14.32 -4.41 -12.11
C TYR A 235 15.51 -4.17 -13.05
N SER A 236 15.25 -3.71 -14.28
CA SER A 236 16.30 -3.25 -15.19
C SER A 236 16.96 -1.99 -14.59
N GLY A 237 18.11 -2.18 -13.92
CA GLY A 237 18.87 -1.08 -13.31
C GLY A 237 19.44 -1.42 -11.92
N ALA A 238 18.86 -2.39 -11.22
CA ALA A 238 19.55 -3.01 -10.10
C ALA A 238 20.54 -4.02 -10.69
N GLY A 239 21.80 -3.58 -10.88
CA GLY A 239 22.89 -4.46 -11.32
C GLY A 239 22.96 -5.76 -10.50
N SER A 240 23.77 -6.73 -10.95
CA SER A 240 23.91 -8.10 -10.41
C SER A 240 24.44 -8.21 -8.97
N ARG A 241 24.03 -7.31 -8.06
CA ARG A 241 24.21 -7.45 -6.62
C ARG A 241 23.39 -8.67 -6.18
N GLY A 242 24.10 -9.80 -6.03
CA GLY A 242 23.61 -11.07 -5.52
C GLY A 242 23.18 -11.00 -4.06
N GLY A 243 22.20 -10.16 -3.75
CA GLY A 243 21.54 -10.08 -2.46
C GLY A 243 20.52 -11.21 -2.28
N ILE A 244 20.03 -11.35 -1.05
CA ILE A 244 18.95 -12.30 -0.71
C ILE A 244 17.70 -11.96 -1.55
N SER A 245 17.04 -12.98 -2.11
CA SER A 245 15.76 -12.81 -2.80
C SER A 245 14.74 -12.12 -1.88
N ARG A 246 14.00 -11.15 -2.41
CA ARG A 246 12.98 -10.37 -1.68
C ARG A 246 11.99 -11.28 -0.94
N GLU A 247 11.61 -12.41 -1.55
CA GLU A 247 10.74 -13.43 -0.95
C GLU A 247 11.36 -14.10 0.29
N ARG A 248 12.67 -14.38 0.26
CA ARG A 248 13.40 -14.99 1.38
C ARG A 248 13.59 -13.99 2.52
N PHE A 249 13.95 -12.75 2.19
CA PHE A 249 14.05 -11.68 3.18
C PHE A 249 12.72 -11.47 3.90
N PHE A 250 11.61 -11.38 3.15
CA PHE A 250 10.27 -11.30 3.72
C PHE A 250 9.97 -12.46 4.66
N THR A 251 10.27 -13.69 4.25
CA THR A 251 10.00 -14.88 5.09
C THR A 251 10.80 -14.84 6.40
N TYR A 252 12.07 -14.42 6.35
CA TYR A 252 12.87 -14.28 7.57
C TYR A 252 12.32 -13.21 8.51
N VAL A 253 11.94 -12.05 7.99
CA VAL A 253 11.34 -10.98 8.80
C VAL A 253 9.97 -11.40 9.36
N PHE A 254 9.15 -12.10 8.57
CA PHE A 254 7.85 -12.61 9.01
C PHE A 254 8.00 -13.62 10.15
N VAL A 255 8.91 -14.59 10.02
CA VAL A 255 9.17 -15.59 11.06
C VAL A 255 9.78 -14.95 12.30
N ALA A 256 10.74 -14.03 12.14
CA ALA A 256 11.31 -13.28 13.25
C ALA A 256 10.24 -12.45 13.99
N GLY A 257 9.37 -11.77 13.25
CA GLY A 257 8.22 -11.04 13.79
C GLY A 257 7.26 -11.95 14.54
N PHE A 258 6.92 -13.12 13.98
CA PHE A 258 6.09 -14.12 14.65
C PHE A 258 6.67 -14.50 16.01
N PHE A 259 7.96 -14.85 16.09
CA PHE A 259 8.59 -15.18 17.37
C PHE A 259 8.68 -13.98 18.32
N TRP A 260 8.92 -12.77 17.79
CA TRP A 260 8.96 -11.54 18.57
C TRP A 260 7.60 -11.21 19.23
N TYR A 261 6.48 -11.46 18.56
CA TYR A 261 5.15 -11.27 19.13
C TYR A 261 4.68 -12.46 19.97
N PHE A 262 5.06 -13.69 19.60
CA PHE A 262 4.68 -14.90 20.32
C PHE A 262 5.31 -14.99 21.72
N LEU A 263 6.56 -14.53 21.86
CA LEU A 263 7.30 -14.61 23.11
C LEU A 263 6.67 -13.75 24.24
N PRO A 264 6.48 -12.42 24.09
CA PRO A 264 5.83 -11.60 25.11
C PRO A 264 4.32 -11.87 25.19
N GLY A 265 3.68 -12.28 24.09
CA GLY A 265 2.23 -12.48 24.05
C GLY A 265 1.73 -13.77 24.70
N TYR A 266 2.52 -14.85 24.66
CA TYR A 266 2.11 -16.17 25.14
C TYR A 266 3.08 -16.82 26.13
N LEU A 267 4.38 -16.77 25.86
CA LEU A 267 5.37 -17.50 26.68
C LEU A 267 5.77 -16.74 27.97
N PHE A 268 5.88 -15.41 27.89
CA PHE A 268 6.33 -14.58 29.01
C PHE A 268 5.67 -13.19 29.01
N THR A 269 4.42 -13.13 29.47
CA THR A 269 3.59 -11.91 29.54
C THR A 269 4.18 -10.81 30.43
N ALA A 270 5.06 -11.16 31.37
CA ALA A 270 5.80 -10.20 32.18
C ALA A 270 6.74 -9.29 31.36
N LEU A 271 7.15 -9.71 30.14
CA LEU A 271 7.93 -8.87 29.22
C LEU A 271 7.09 -7.76 28.56
N SER A 272 5.77 -7.94 28.47
CA SER A 272 4.84 -6.97 27.89
C SER A 272 4.54 -5.82 28.88
N TYR A 273 4.43 -6.13 30.18
CA TYR A 273 4.21 -5.17 31.26
C TYR A 273 5.50 -4.70 31.94
N PHE A 274 6.51 -4.33 31.15
CA PHE A 274 7.82 -3.96 31.68
C PHE A 274 7.87 -2.52 32.24
N SER A 275 7.29 -2.29 33.42
CA SER A 275 7.38 -1.01 34.13
C SER A 275 8.48 -0.99 35.19
N TRP A 276 9.73 -0.95 34.73
CA TRP A 276 10.91 -0.91 35.63
C TRP A 276 10.90 0.32 36.56
N VAL A 277 10.30 1.44 36.14
CA VAL A 277 10.21 2.67 36.93
C VAL A 277 9.28 2.47 38.14
N CYS A 278 8.18 1.73 37.97
CA CYS A 278 7.30 1.36 39.07
C CYS A 278 7.94 0.36 40.06
N TRP A 279 8.99 -0.37 39.66
CA TRP A 279 9.74 -1.23 40.58
C TRP A 279 10.69 -0.46 41.50
N ILE A 280 11.17 0.72 41.08
CA ILE A 280 12.08 1.55 41.87
C ILE A 280 11.33 2.27 43.01
N ALA A 281 10.09 2.70 42.75
CA ALA A 281 9.28 3.41 43.73
C ALA A 281 7.84 2.87 43.76
N PRO A 282 7.63 1.64 44.26
CA PRO A 282 6.34 0.94 44.18
C PRO A 282 5.21 1.62 44.95
N ASP A 283 5.50 2.33 46.04
CA ASP A 283 4.48 2.99 46.88
C ASP A 283 4.18 4.44 46.45
N ASN A 284 4.85 4.96 45.42
CA ASN A 284 4.63 6.34 44.98
C ASN A 284 3.48 6.44 43.97
N VAL A 285 2.34 6.92 44.44
CA VAL A 285 1.11 7.11 43.64
C VAL A 285 1.37 7.93 42.37
N LYS A 286 2.21 8.97 42.42
CA LYS A 286 2.51 9.79 41.24
C LYS A 286 3.31 9.02 40.20
N VAL A 287 4.27 8.20 40.64
CA VAL A 287 5.10 7.37 39.74
C VAL A 287 4.26 6.27 39.10
N ASN A 288 3.39 5.61 39.88
CA ASN A 288 2.52 4.56 39.35
C ASN A 288 1.45 5.09 38.38
N GLN A 289 0.94 6.30 38.60
CA GLN A 289 0.03 6.94 37.64
C GLN A 289 0.73 7.35 36.34
N MET A 290 2.00 7.77 36.41
CA MET A 290 2.76 8.19 35.24
C MET A 290 3.32 7.02 34.41
N PHE A 291 3.86 6.00 35.07
CA PHE A 291 4.63 4.92 34.44
C PHE A 291 3.99 3.53 34.55
N GLY A 292 2.86 3.39 35.24
CA GLY A 292 2.14 2.12 35.33
C GLY A 292 1.54 1.72 33.98
N VAL A 293 1.66 0.44 33.62
CA VAL A 293 1.21 -0.09 32.31
C VAL A 293 -0.27 -0.54 32.35
N ILE A 294 -0.81 -0.89 33.53
CA ILE A 294 -2.19 -1.38 33.69
C ILE A 294 -3.15 -0.26 34.16
N HIS A 295 -2.69 0.59 35.09
CA HIS A 295 -3.50 1.63 35.73
C HIS A 295 -2.91 3.05 35.60
N GLY A 296 -1.83 3.19 34.83
CA GLY A 296 -1.14 4.45 34.60
C GLY A 296 -1.11 4.83 33.12
N MET A 297 -0.41 5.91 32.81
CA MET A 297 -0.26 6.43 31.45
C MET A 297 0.78 5.70 30.60
N GLY A 298 1.42 4.64 31.10
CA GLY A 298 2.34 3.83 30.32
C GLY A 298 3.56 4.57 29.75
N MET A 299 4.01 5.68 30.35
CA MET A 299 5.14 6.49 29.82
C MET A 299 6.53 5.83 29.92
N SER A 300 6.60 4.50 30.07
CA SER A 300 7.89 3.78 30.08
C SER A 300 8.44 3.67 28.66
N LEU A 301 9.69 4.08 28.46
CA LEU A 301 10.37 4.04 27.15
C LEU A 301 10.74 2.62 26.66
N PHE A 302 10.66 1.61 27.53
CA PHE A 302 11.08 0.25 27.24
C PHE A 302 9.95 -0.74 27.50
N THR A 303 9.35 -1.25 26.44
CA THR A 303 8.55 -2.48 26.48
C THR A 303 8.94 -3.35 25.28
N PHE A 304 8.91 -4.67 25.48
CA PHE A 304 9.22 -5.65 24.44
C PHE A 304 8.00 -6.03 23.60
N ASP A 305 6.84 -5.48 23.93
CA ASP A 305 5.59 -5.69 23.20
C ASP A 305 5.22 -4.42 22.42
N TRP A 306 5.38 -4.49 21.10
CA TRP A 306 5.06 -3.37 20.21
C TRP A 306 3.56 -2.98 20.27
N SER A 307 2.67 -3.90 20.65
CA SER A 307 1.25 -3.59 20.82
C SER A 307 0.98 -2.64 21.98
N GLN A 308 1.83 -2.62 23.02
CA GLN A 308 1.70 -1.68 24.14
C GLN A 308 2.26 -0.29 23.82
N ILE A 309 3.10 -0.16 22.78
CA ILE A 309 3.67 1.13 22.33
C ILE A 309 2.77 1.80 21.29
N ALA A 310 2.21 1.01 20.37
CA ALA A 310 1.51 1.52 19.20
C ALA A 310 0.02 1.79 19.43
N THR A 311 -0.52 1.49 20.62
CA THR A 311 -1.92 1.71 21.00
C THR A 311 -2.03 2.92 21.92
#